data_AF-A0A940B5M0-F1
#
_entry.id   AF-A0A940B5M0-F1
#
_cell.length_a   1.000
_cell.length_b   1.000
_cell.length_c   1.000
_cell.angle_alpha   90.00
_cell.angle_beta   90.00
_cell.angle_gamma   90.00
#
_symmetry.space_group_name_H-M   'P 1'
#
loop_
_entity.id
_entity.type
_entity.pdbx_description
1 polymer ?
#
loop_
_entity_poly.entity_id
_entity_poly.type
_entity_poly.pdbx_seq_one_letter_code
_entity_poly.pdbx_strand_id
1 'polypeptide(L)'
;MNRKMENVVIWIICLVFLCVSICSCVRHERYPEVEAEAEQILSYLSENHCLENLSLCKTIAVEARIELCFWGDCNLLDAFDVSAEINNYLDTHPDSIIHKKQMELIITLFSFEPDKTDYDGAEYYASVSKAPEEQHIDFLSIHTSDTIKLSTFNQCPVSYKQIKSTFNVEFDDYEAILSLEGLEVFWFSDVHIASSKDNFIRVLDSLCYYEDNDIQIPFKFTFSLGYDLRASYDEYVSTHPQYRIFPQ
;
A
#
# COMPACT_ATOMS: atom_id res chain seq x y z
N MET A 1 -2.64 -36.83 56.28
CA MET A 1 -2.71 -36.75 54.80
C MET A 1 -1.61 -37.64 54.24
N ASN A 2 -1.94 -38.51 53.28
CA ASN A 2 -1.12 -39.67 52.93
C ASN A 2 0.02 -39.25 51.97
N ARG A 3 1.30 -39.42 52.37
CA ARG A 3 2.51 -39.02 51.59
C ARG A 3 2.51 -39.50 50.13
N LYS A 4 1.76 -40.57 49.82
CA LYS A 4 1.57 -41.07 48.45
C LYS A 4 0.70 -40.15 47.57
N MET A 5 -0.27 -39.44 48.14
CA MET A 5 -1.09 -38.47 47.39
C MET A 5 -0.33 -37.21 47.03
N GLU A 6 0.54 -36.70 47.93
CA GLU A 6 1.35 -35.50 47.66
C GLU A 6 2.30 -35.71 46.48
N ASN A 7 2.94 -36.88 46.40
CA ASN A 7 3.81 -37.20 45.27
C ASN A 7 3.04 -37.32 43.95
N VAL A 8 1.83 -37.92 43.95
CA VAL A 8 1.02 -38.04 42.72
C VAL A 8 0.57 -36.66 42.23
N VAL A 9 0.19 -35.75 43.12
CA VAL A 9 -0.21 -34.38 42.75
C VAL A 9 0.97 -33.60 42.17
N ILE A 10 2.19 -33.74 42.73
CA ILE A 10 3.39 -33.09 42.19
C ILE A 10 3.72 -33.61 40.79
N TRP A 11 3.63 -34.93 40.57
CA TRP A 11 3.87 -35.50 39.24
C TRP A 11 2.83 -35.04 38.21
N ILE A 12 1.55 -34.92 38.58
CA ILE A 12 0.50 -34.42 37.67
C ILE A 12 0.73 -32.94 37.35
N ILE A 13 1.10 -32.11 38.33
CA ILE A 13 1.40 -30.68 38.09
C ILE A 13 2.62 -30.53 37.19
N CYS A 14 3.69 -31.30 37.39
CA CYS A 14 4.86 -31.29 36.50
C CYS A 14 4.52 -31.76 35.08
N LEU A 15 3.65 -32.77 34.93
CA LEU A 15 3.22 -33.26 33.62
C LEU A 15 2.35 -32.23 32.88
N VAL A 16 1.46 -31.53 33.60
CA VAL A 16 0.63 -30.46 33.05
C VAL A 16 1.49 -29.26 32.65
N PHE A 17 2.49 -28.87 33.45
CA PHE A 17 3.43 -27.81 33.06
C PHE A 17 4.29 -28.19 31.85
N LEU A 18 4.70 -29.45 31.71
CA LEU A 18 5.42 -29.91 30.52
C LEU A 18 4.51 -29.91 29.27
N CYS A 19 3.26 -30.36 29.39
CA CYS A 19 2.30 -30.36 28.27
C CYS A 19 1.86 -28.95 27.86
N VAL A 20 1.72 -28.01 28.80
CA VAL A 20 1.38 -26.61 28.50
C VAL A 20 2.60 -25.87 27.91
N SER A 21 3.83 -26.23 28.30
CA SER A 21 5.05 -25.64 27.72
C SER A 21 5.33 -26.13 26.29
N ILE A 22 4.80 -27.28 25.88
CA ILE A 22 4.89 -27.79 24.50
C ILE A 22 3.75 -27.24 23.62
N CYS A 23 2.63 -26.80 24.21
CA CYS A 23 1.48 -26.24 23.49
C CYS A 23 1.47 -24.72 23.35
N SER A 24 2.38 -23.98 24.00
CA SER A 24 2.47 -22.51 23.84
C SER A 24 3.49 -22.05 22.80
N CYS A 25 4.03 -22.96 21.99
CA CYS A 25 4.59 -22.56 20.71
C CYS A 25 3.42 -22.21 19.79
N VAL A 26 3.11 -20.93 19.68
CA VAL A 26 2.48 -20.37 18.47
C VAL A 26 3.37 -20.85 17.32
N ARG A 27 3.02 -21.98 16.71
CA ARG A 27 3.61 -22.40 15.44
C ARG A 27 3.26 -21.26 14.50
N HIS A 28 4.23 -20.41 14.19
CA HIS A 28 4.25 -19.78 12.89
C HIS A 28 4.17 -20.95 11.92
N GLU A 29 2.98 -21.19 11.36
CA GLU A 29 2.86 -22.08 10.21
C GLU A 29 3.77 -21.49 9.16
N ARG A 30 4.95 -22.10 9.01
CA ARG A 30 5.83 -21.74 7.91
C ARG A 30 5.19 -22.26 6.65
N TYR A 31 5.19 -21.43 5.62
CA TYR A 31 4.69 -21.75 4.30
C TYR A 31 5.91 -21.81 3.36
N PRO A 32 6.67 -22.93 3.31
CA PRO A 32 8.00 -22.95 2.70
C PRO A 32 7.97 -22.62 1.20
N GLU A 33 6.90 -23.01 0.53
CA GLU A 33 6.59 -22.66 -0.85
C GLU A 33 6.30 -21.16 -1.08
N VAL A 34 5.70 -20.49 -0.10
CA VAL A 34 5.47 -19.03 -0.15
C VAL A 34 6.77 -18.28 0.17
N GLU A 35 7.55 -18.77 1.14
CA GLU A 35 8.89 -18.24 1.43
C GLU A 35 9.80 -18.36 0.20
N ALA A 36 9.77 -19.51 -0.49
CA ALA A 36 10.54 -19.72 -1.72
C ALA A 36 10.10 -18.80 -2.87
N GLU A 37 8.80 -18.55 -3.02
CA GLU A 37 8.31 -17.57 -4.00
C GLU A 37 8.79 -16.15 -3.67
N ALA A 38 8.73 -15.75 -2.40
CA ALA A 38 9.19 -14.45 -1.96
C ALA A 38 10.69 -14.24 -2.27
N GLU A 39 11.52 -15.28 -2.10
CA GLU A 39 12.94 -15.27 -2.47
C GLU A 39 13.17 -15.17 -4.00
N GLN A 40 12.30 -15.83 -4.80
CA GLN A 40 12.36 -15.74 -6.26
C GLN A 40 12.01 -14.33 -6.76
N ILE A 41 10.96 -13.72 -6.21
CA ILE A 41 10.57 -12.34 -6.53
C ILE A 41 11.69 -11.38 -6.15
N LEU A 42 12.25 -11.50 -4.93
CA LEU A 42 13.37 -10.68 -4.50
C LEU A 42 14.58 -10.77 -5.44
N SER A 43 14.91 -11.98 -5.86
CA SER A 43 16.02 -12.24 -6.78
C SER A 43 15.73 -11.63 -8.15
N TYR A 44 14.52 -11.80 -8.68
CA TYR A 44 14.07 -11.18 -9.93
C TYR A 44 14.16 -9.65 -9.90
N LEU A 45 13.65 -9.01 -8.84
CA LEU A 45 13.71 -7.56 -8.67
C LEU A 45 15.16 -7.06 -8.58
N SER A 46 16.02 -7.82 -7.90
CA SER A 46 17.45 -7.48 -7.77
C SER A 46 18.19 -7.60 -9.11
N GLU A 47 17.90 -8.63 -9.90
CA GLU A 47 18.52 -8.86 -11.22
C GLU A 47 18.10 -7.83 -12.27
N ASN A 48 16.90 -7.26 -12.13
CA ASN A 48 16.38 -6.21 -13.02
C ASN A 48 16.71 -4.79 -12.54
N HIS A 49 17.60 -4.64 -11.54
CA HIS A 49 18.13 -3.34 -11.10
C HIS A 49 17.09 -2.35 -10.54
N CYS A 50 15.88 -2.79 -10.17
CA CYS A 50 14.85 -1.90 -9.60
C CYS A 50 15.02 -1.63 -8.09
N LEU A 51 16.08 -2.15 -7.47
CA LEU A 51 16.36 -2.05 -6.04
C LEU A 51 17.72 -1.42 -5.72
N GLU A 52 18.39 -0.74 -6.67
CA GLU A 52 19.78 -0.29 -6.51
C GLU A 52 20.04 0.56 -5.26
N ASN A 53 19.08 1.40 -4.87
CA ASN A 53 19.15 2.27 -3.70
C ASN A 53 18.42 1.72 -2.47
N LEU A 54 17.91 0.49 -2.58
CA LEU A 54 16.97 -0.11 -1.64
C LEU A 54 17.56 -1.37 -1.00
N SER A 55 17.39 -1.48 0.32
CA SER A 55 17.79 -2.65 1.09
C SER A 55 16.57 -3.37 1.63
N LEU A 56 16.51 -4.69 1.50
CA LEU A 56 15.44 -5.48 2.11
C LEU A 56 15.54 -5.38 3.64
N CYS A 57 14.48 -4.90 4.31
CA CYS A 57 14.38 -4.94 5.78
C CYS A 57 13.59 -6.16 6.28
N LYS A 58 12.54 -6.58 5.56
CA LYS A 58 11.63 -7.61 6.02
C LYS A 58 10.96 -8.34 4.85
N THR A 59 10.66 -9.61 5.09
CA THR A 59 9.82 -10.44 4.22
C THR A 59 8.70 -11.02 5.09
N ILE A 60 7.46 -10.89 4.63
CA ILE A 60 6.28 -11.48 5.26
C ILE A 60 5.70 -12.48 4.27
N ALA A 61 5.86 -13.77 4.57
CA ALA A 61 5.36 -14.87 3.75
C ALA A 61 4.34 -15.68 4.55
N VAL A 62 3.05 -15.45 4.30
CA VAL A 62 1.93 -16.14 4.98
C VAL A 62 0.95 -16.68 3.94
N GLU A 63 0.02 -17.54 4.36
CA GLU A 63 -0.89 -18.26 3.44
C GLU A 63 -1.56 -17.39 2.38
N ALA A 64 -1.97 -16.17 2.74
CA ALA A 64 -2.76 -15.29 1.90
C ALA A 64 -1.95 -14.16 1.23
N ARG A 65 -0.70 -13.92 1.66
CA ARG A 65 0.08 -12.79 1.14
C ARG A 65 1.59 -12.97 1.19
N ILE A 66 2.26 -12.34 0.23
CA ILE A 66 3.70 -12.04 0.25
C ILE A 66 3.85 -10.52 0.38
N GLU A 67 4.62 -10.08 1.37
CA GLU A 67 5.07 -8.69 1.46
C GLU A 67 6.60 -8.64 1.48
N LEU A 68 7.19 -7.85 0.58
CA LEU A 68 8.61 -7.51 0.62
C LEU A 68 8.76 -6.04 0.98
N CYS A 69 9.61 -5.80 1.97
CA CYS A 69 9.73 -4.51 2.63
C CYS A 69 11.15 -4.00 2.39
N PHE A 70 11.27 -2.85 1.75
CA PHE A 70 12.55 -2.26 1.41
C PHE A 70 12.71 -0.89 2.05
N TRP A 71 13.93 -0.53 2.43
CA TRP A 71 14.24 0.80 2.94
C TRP A 71 15.43 1.40 2.21
N GLY A 72 15.45 2.72 2.09
CA GLY A 72 16.53 3.44 1.42
C GLY A 72 16.08 4.81 0.94
N ASP A 73 16.91 5.41 0.09
CA ASP A 73 16.53 6.62 -0.63
C ASP A 73 15.55 6.23 -1.75
N CYS A 74 14.25 6.36 -1.47
CA CYS A 74 13.17 5.96 -2.35
C CYS A 74 12.30 7.16 -2.75
N ASN A 75 11.83 7.15 -3.98
CA ASN A 75 10.89 8.11 -4.53
C ASN A 75 9.79 7.40 -5.35
N LEU A 76 8.89 8.19 -5.95
CA LEU A 76 7.74 7.66 -6.69
C LEU A 76 8.14 6.86 -7.93
N LEU A 77 9.27 7.18 -8.58
CA LEU A 77 9.77 6.43 -9.73
C LEU A 77 10.25 5.03 -9.32
N ASP A 78 10.84 4.88 -8.13
CA ASP A 78 11.19 3.54 -7.62
C ASP A 78 9.94 2.68 -7.44
N ALA A 79 8.82 3.27 -6.98
CA ALA A 79 7.55 2.56 -6.89
C ALA A 79 6.98 2.18 -8.29
N PHE A 80 7.18 3.02 -9.30
CA PHE A 80 6.80 2.75 -10.68
C PHE A 80 7.61 1.60 -11.29
N ASP A 81 8.93 1.63 -11.13
CA ASP A 81 9.83 0.60 -11.64
C ASP A 81 9.54 -0.76 -10.97
N VAL A 82 9.37 -0.77 -9.65
CA VAL A 82 8.96 -1.96 -8.90
C VAL A 82 7.60 -2.47 -9.39
N SER A 83 6.63 -1.60 -9.65
CA SER A 83 5.31 -2.01 -10.15
C SER A 83 5.38 -2.65 -11.54
N ALA A 84 6.19 -2.08 -12.45
CA ALA A 84 6.44 -2.65 -13.77
C ALA A 84 7.07 -4.04 -13.67
N GLU A 85 8.10 -4.18 -12.84
CA GLU A 85 8.82 -5.44 -12.72
C GLU A 85 7.99 -6.53 -12.04
N ILE A 86 7.14 -6.20 -11.07
CA ILE A 86 6.19 -7.17 -10.52
C ILE A 86 5.20 -7.64 -11.59
N ASN A 87 4.63 -6.74 -12.39
CA ASN A 87 3.72 -7.12 -13.47
C ASN A 87 4.45 -8.04 -14.47
N ASN A 88 5.66 -7.68 -14.89
CA ASN A 88 6.49 -8.51 -15.78
C ASN A 88 6.79 -9.89 -15.18
N TYR A 89 7.12 -9.97 -13.89
CA TYR A 89 7.34 -11.22 -13.19
C TYR A 89 6.10 -12.11 -13.26
N LEU A 90 4.93 -11.57 -12.93
CA LEU A 90 3.68 -12.31 -12.89
C LEU A 90 3.20 -12.74 -14.27
N ASP A 91 3.43 -11.93 -15.30
CA ASP A 91 3.10 -12.26 -16.69
C ASP A 91 4.00 -13.39 -17.24
N THR A 92 5.27 -13.39 -16.84
CA THR A 92 6.25 -14.40 -17.28
C THR A 92 6.24 -15.69 -16.45
N HIS A 93 5.64 -15.66 -15.26
CA HIS A 93 5.51 -16.80 -14.34
C HIS A 93 4.04 -17.15 -14.07
N PRO A 94 3.27 -17.59 -15.09
CA PRO A 94 1.85 -17.94 -14.91
C PRO A 94 1.63 -19.11 -13.92
N ASP A 95 2.68 -19.88 -13.65
CA ASP A 95 2.71 -20.97 -12.69
C ASP A 95 3.09 -20.54 -11.26
N SER A 96 3.33 -19.25 -11.02
CA SER A 96 3.62 -18.65 -9.72
C SER A 96 2.61 -19.10 -8.66
N ILE A 97 3.07 -19.28 -7.42
CA ILE A 97 2.16 -19.57 -6.30
C ILE A 97 1.14 -18.45 -6.09
N ILE A 98 1.50 -17.21 -6.43
CA ILE A 98 0.62 -16.03 -6.31
C ILE A 98 -0.63 -16.25 -7.15
N HIS A 99 -0.47 -16.68 -8.41
CA HIS A 99 -1.60 -16.99 -9.29
C HIS A 99 -2.38 -18.21 -8.82
N LYS A 100 -1.69 -19.29 -8.45
CA LYS A 100 -2.31 -20.57 -8.09
C LYS A 100 -3.14 -20.48 -6.82
N LYS A 101 -2.66 -19.72 -5.83
CA LYS A 101 -3.32 -19.56 -4.53
C LYS A 101 -4.10 -18.25 -4.41
N GLN A 102 -4.08 -17.41 -5.44
CA GLN A 102 -4.73 -16.10 -5.43
C GLN A 102 -4.24 -15.31 -4.20
N MET A 103 -2.93 -15.06 -4.14
CA MET A 103 -2.29 -14.38 -3.01
C MET A 103 -2.17 -12.89 -3.28
N GLU A 104 -2.22 -12.10 -2.22
CA GLU A 104 -1.84 -10.69 -2.31
C GLU A 104 -0.31 -10.57 -2.40
N LEU A 105 0.18 -9.74 -3.30
CA LEU A 105 1.59 -9.35 -3.35
C LEU A 105 1.70 -7.86 -3.02
N ILE A 106 2.48 -7.54 -2.00
CA ILE A 106 2.70 -6.18 -1.52
C ILE A 106 4.20 -5.89 -1.56
N ILE A 107 4.58 -4.75 -2.11
CA ILE A 107 5.93 -4.20 -1.95
C ILE A 107 5.83 -2.85 -1.24
N THR A 108 6.47 -2.75 -0.08
CA THR A 108 6.45 -1.54 0.74
C THR A 108 7.84 -0.91 0.77
N LEU A 109 7.92 0.38 0.42
CA LEU A 109 9.14 1.18 0.37
C LEU A 109 9.15 2.17 1.54
N PHE A 110 10.19 2.13 2.36
CA PHE A 110 10.39 3.02 3.50
C PHE A 110 11.53 4.01 3.20
N SER A 111 11.34 5.29 3.52
CA SER A 111 12.44 6.28 3.43
C SER A 111 13.53 6.08 4.48
N PHE A 112 13.23 5.34 5.55
CA PHE A 112 14.15 5.05 6.65
C PHE A 112 14.02 3.59 7.09
N GLU A 113 15.07 3.00 7.66
CA GLU A 113 14.99 1.64 8.20
C GLU A 113 13.92 1.59 9.31
N PRO A 114 12.84 0.82 9.16
CA PRO A 114 11.80 0.73 10.19
C PRO A 114 12.32 -0.04 11.41
N ASP A 115 11.87 0.33 12.61
CA ASP A 115 12.17 -0.44 13.82
C ASP A 115 11.58 -1.85 13.67
N LYS A 116 12.43 -2.87 13.85
CA LYS A 116 12.06 -4.28 13.73
C LYS A 116 10.94 -4.71 14.67
N THR A 117 10.67 -3.94 15.72
CA THR A 117 9.63 -4.22 16.73
C THR A 117 8.29 -3.55 16.47
N ASP A 118 8.22 -2.51 15.61
CA ASP A 118 7.02 -1.72 15.33
C ASP A 118 6.80 -1.50 13.82
N TYR A 119 6.89 -2.60 13.07
CA TYR A 119 6.74 -2.55 11.61
C TYR A 119 5.31 -2.17 11.19
N ASP A 120 4.30 -2.63 11.92
CA ASP A 120 2.90 -2.45 11.56
C ASP A 120 2.42 -1.00 11.71
N GLY A 121 3.16 -0.17 12.46
CA GLY A 121 2.93 1.26 12.64
C GLY A 121 3.95 2.17 11.94
N ALA A 122 4.91 1.60 11.21
CA ALA A 122 5.99 2.37 10.59
C ALA A 122 5.48 3.21 9.42
N GLU A 123 5.89 4.48 9.38
CA GLU A 123 5.66 5.36 8.23
C GLU A 123 6.46 4.85 7.03
N TYR A 124 5.77 4.55 5.93
CA TYR A 124 6.37 4.13 4.66
C TYR A 124 6.25 5.26 3.63
N TYR A 125 7.09 5.27 2.61
CA TYR A 125 7.00 6.22 1.49
C TYR A 125 5.90 5.83 0.51
N ALA A 126 5.94 4.60 0.00
CA ALA A 126 4.95 4.06 -0.91
C ALA A 126 4.74 2.56 -0.68
N SER A 127 3.55 2.06 -1.01
CA SER A 127 3.22 0.64 -0.99
C SER A 127 2.45 0.30 -2.27
N VAL A 128 2.96 -0.67 -3.00
CA VAL A 128 2.34 -1.21 -4.22
C VAL A 128 1.71 -2.53 -3.83
N SER A 129 0.42 -2.72 -4.15
CA SER A 129 -0.28 -3.99 -3.90
C SER A 129 -0.99 -4.50 -5.15
N LYS A 130 -0.94 -5.83 -5.28
CA LYS A 130 -1.74 -6.62 -6.20
C LYS A 130 -2.72 -7.47 -5.41
N ALA A 131 -4.01 -7.24 -5.64
CA ALA A 131 -5.05 -8.06 -5.07
C ALA A 131 -5.10 -9.47 -5.71
N PRO A 132 -5.52 -10.49 -4.94
CA PRO A 132 -5.66 -11.89 -5.37
C PRO A 132 -6.32 -12.14 -6.73
N GLU A 133 -7.43 -11.45 -7.03
CA GLU A 133 -8.29 -11.74 -8.18
C GLU A 133 -7.91 -10.98 -9.45
N GLU A 134 -6.86 -10.16 -9.38
CA GLU A 134 -6.53 -9.22 -10.43
C GLU A 134 -5.43 -9.75 -11.35
N GLN A 135 -5.45 -9.34 -12.62
CA GLN A 135 -4.40 -9.70 -13.58
C GLN A 135 -3.17 -8.78 -13.45
N HIS A 136 -3.34 -7.53 -13.06
CA HIS A 136 -2.24 -6.55 -12.90
C HIS A 136 -2.16 -5.97 -11.48
N ILE A 137 -1.12 -5.18 -11.19
CA ILE A 137 -1.04 -4.35 -9.97
C ILE A 137 -2.30 -3.48 -9.86
N ASP A 138 -2.86 -3.42 -8.66
CA ASP A 138 -4.19 -2.87 -8.42
C ASP A 138 -4.13 -1.53 -7.68
N PHE A 139 -3.13 -1.40 -6.81
CA PHE A 139 -3.12 -0.39 -5.77
C PHE A 139 -1.76 0.26 -5.59
N LEU A 140 -1.74 1.59 -5.57
CA LEU A 140 -0.59 2.39 -5.15
C LEU A 140 -1.00 3.28 -3.97
N SER A 141 -0.40 3.02 -2.81
CA SER A 141 -0.48 3.90 -1.64
C SER A 141 0.78 4.75 -1.56
N ILE A 142 0.63 6.05 -1.35
CA ILE A 142 1.71 7.01 -1.21
C ILE A 142 1.54 7.72 0.14
N HIS A 143 2.57 7.65 0.96
CA HIS A 143 2.57 8.13 2.34
C HIS A 143 3.85 8.94 2.63
N THR A 144 4.15 9.94 1.80
CA THR A 144 5.31 10.84 1.97
C THR A 144 4.92 12.29 2.27
N SER A 145 5.65 12.97 3.15
CA SER A 145 5.52 14.43 3.35
C SER A 145 5.86 15.27 2.11
N ASP A 146 6.51 14.67 1.12
CA ASP A 146 6.86 15.35 -0.11
C ASP A 146 5.64 15.68 -0.95
N THR A 147 5.73 16.77 -1.71
CA THR A 147 4.68 17.12 -2.67
C THR A 147 4.78 16.21 -3.89
N ILE A 148 3.69 15.50 -4.19
CA ILE A 148 3.59 14.67 -5.39
C ILE A 148 3.03 15.52 -6.52
N LYS A 149 3.81 15.67 -7.60
CA LYS A 149 3.37 16.33 -8.83
C LYS A 149 2.66 15.34 -9.72
N LEU A 150 1.48 15.71 -10.23
CA LEU A 150 0.75 14.85 -11.16
C LEU A 150 1.55 14.57 -12.42
N SER A 151 2.34 15.53 -12.90
CA SER A 151 3.24 15.35 -14.06
C SER A 151 4.22 14.18 -13.91
N THR A 152 4.52 13.74 -12.68
CA THR A 152 5.35 12.55 -12.42
C THR A 152 4.73 11.29 -13.01
N PHE A 153 3.40 11.19 -13.02
CA PHE A 153 2.69 10.02 -13.56
C PHE A 153 2.80 9.88 -15.08
N ASN A 154 3.30 10.88 -15.81
CA ASN A 154 3.69 10.71 -17.23
C ASN A 154 4.81 9.68 -17.41
N GLN A 155 5.56 9.39 -16.34
CA GLN A 155 6.61 8.39 -16.32
C GLN A 155 6.12 7.04 -15.80
N CYS A 156 4.84 6.93 -15.44
CA CYS A 156 4.27 5.70 -14.91
C CYS A 156 4.17 4.64 -16.02
N PRO A 157 4.92 3.53 -15.94
CA PRO A 157 4.98 2.51 -17.00
C PRO A 157 3.80 1.54 -16.96
N VAL A 158 2.99 1.59 -15.90
CA VAL A 158 1.86 0.71 -15.64
C VAL A 158 0.63 1.54 -15.29
N SER A 159 -0.52 0.89 -15.22
CA SER A 159 -1.70 1.52 -14.64
C SER A 159 -2.03 0.93 -13.27
N TYR A 160 -2.78 1.70 -12.48
CA TYR A 160 -3.31 1.32 -11.18
C TYR A 160 -4.82 1.51 -11.20
N LYS A 161 -5.61 0.61 -10.62
CA LYS A 161 -7.04 0.87 -10.41
C LYS A 161 -7.29 1.90 -9.33
N GLN A 162 -6.42 1.94 -8.32
CA GLN A 162 -6.57 2.84 -7.19
C GLN A 162 -5.23 3.45 -6.80
N ILE A 163 -5.22 4.77 -6.70
CA ILE A 163 -4.10 5.54 -6.15
C ILE A 163 -4.60 6.24 -4.89
N LYS A 164 -3.90 6.06 -3.78
CA LYS A 164 -4.16 6.76 -2.51
C LYS A 164 -2.94 7.56 -2.11
N SER A 165 -3.07 8.88 -2.00
CA SER A 165 -2.02 9.73 -1.45
C SER A 165 -2.47 10.34 -0.12
N THR A 166 -1.68 10.22 0.95
CA THR A 166 -2.03 10.86 2.24
C THR A 166 -1.51 12.29 2.40
N PHE A 167 -0.86 12.84 1.37
CA PHE A 167 -0.13 14.12 1.43
C PHE A 167 -0.38 15.01 0.21
N ASN A 168 0.27 16.19 0.17
CA ASN A 168 0.05 17.25 -0.82
C ASN A 168 0.27 16.75 -2.26
N VAL A 169 -0.78 16.86 -3.08
CA VAL A 169 -0.72 16.63 -4.52
C VAL A 169 -0.75 17.98 -5.23
N GLU A 170 0.27 18.25 -6.05
CA GLU A 170 0.31 19.40 -6.95
C GLU A 170 -0.31 19.00 -8.29
N PHE A 171 -1.45 19.62 -8.62
CA PHE A 171 -2.16 19.43 -9.87
C PHE A 171 -1.53 20.26 -11.00
N ASP A 172 -0.27 19.97 -11.33
CA ASP A 172 0.52 20.68 -12.34
C ASP A 172 0.28 20.19 -13.77
N ASP A 173 -0.03 18.90 -13.93
CA ASP A 173 -0.37 18.28 -15.20
C ASP A 173 -1.39 17.16 -14.99
N TYR A 174 -2.62 17.43 -15.35
CA TYR A 174 -3.72 16.50 -15.15
C TYR A 174 -3.83 15.42 -16.22
N GLU A 175 -3.31 15.71 -17.41
CA GLU A 175 -3.28 14.74 -18.50
C GLU A 175 -2.47 13.50 -18.08
N ALA A 176 -1.46 13.68 -17.24
CA ALA A 176 -0.65 12.62 -16.65
C ALA A 176 -1.46 11.56 -15.86
N ILE A 177 -2.49 11.97 -15.12
CA ILE A 177 -3.37 11.02 -14.41
C ILE A 177 -4.44 10.46 -15.36
N LEU A 178 -4.95 11.28 -16.28
CA LEU A 178 -5.92 10.83 -17.28
C LEU A 178 -5.35 9.75 -18.21
N SER A 179 -4.03 9.73 -18.42
CA SER A 179 -3.36 8.70 -19.21
C SER A 179 -3.26 7.34 -18.52
N LEU A 180 -3.60 7.22 -17.23
CA LEU A 180 -3.58 5.96 -16.50
C LEU A 180 -4.82 5.11 -16.82
N GLU A 181 -4.71 4.29 -17.87
CA GLU A 181 -5.80 3.46 -18.36
C GLU A 181 -6.31 2.47 -17.29
N GLY A 182 -7.59 2.56 -16.91
CA GLY A 182 -8.18 1.65 -15.92
C GLY A 182 -8.07 2.14 -14.48
N LEU A 183 -7.60 3.36 -14.24
CA LEU A 183 -7.79 4.04 -12.96
C LEU A 183 -9.29 4.18 -12.67
N GLU A 184 -9.71 3.75 -11.48
CA GLU A 184 -11.09 3.81 -11.01
C GLU A 184 -11.25 4.82 -9.88
N VAL A 185 -10.24 4.93 -9.01
CA VAL A 185 -10.25 5.83 -7.85
C VAL A 185 -8.91 6.53 -7.69
N PHE A 186 -8.93 7.86 -7.67
CA PHE A 186 -7.83 8.68 -7.16
C PHE A 186 -8.25 9.31 -5.85
N TRP A 187 -7.61 8.91 -4.77
CA TRP A 187 -7.95 9.32 -3.41
C TRP A 187 -6.84 10.14 -2.80
N PHE A 188 -7.23 11.15 -2.03
CA PHE A 188 -6.31 11.90 -1.18
C PHE A 188 -6.85 12.11 0.22
N SER A 189 -5.95 12.07 1.20
CA SER A 189 -6.25 12.39 2.59
C SER A 189 -5.83 13.81 2.92
N ASP A 190 -6.62 14.45 3.78
CA ASP A 190 -6.35 15.76 4.31
C ASP A 190 -5.38 15.80 5.48
N VAL A 191 -5.00 14.63 6.02
CA VAL A 191 -4.15 14.49 7.22
C VAL A 191 -2.85 15.30 7.09
N HIS A 192 -2.41 15.59 5.86
CA HIS A 192 -1.27 16.47 5.60
C HIS A 192 -1.42 17.45 4.41
N ILE A 193 -2.66 17.73 3.95
CA ILE A 193 -2.89 18.94 3.14
C ILE A 193 -2.47 20.10 4.04
N ALA A 194 -1.39 20.79 3.71
CA ALA A 194 -0.78 21.76 4.61
C ALA A 194 -1.79 22.85 5.05
N SER A 195 -2.39 22.62 6.22
CA SER A 195 -2.83 23.54 7.28
C SER A 195 -3.68 24.78 6.95
N SER A 196 -4.41 24.85 5.82
CA SER A 196 -5.41 25.90 5.64
C SER A 196 -6.58 25.55 4.71
N LYS A 197 -7.77 26.05 5.05
CA LYS A 197 -8.97 26.06 4.19
C LYS A 197 -8.60 26.55 2.79
N ASP A 198 -7.79 27.60 2.67
CA ASP A 198 -7.42 28.21 1.39
C ASP A 198 -6.69 27.24 0.46
N ASN A 199 -5.78 26.42 0.99
CA ASN A 199 -5.08 25.40 0.18
C ASN A 199 -6.05 24.32 -0.29
N PHE A 200 -6.96 23.88 0.58
CA PHE A 200 -7.98 22.91 0.19
C PHE A 200 -8.95 23.47 -0.86
N ILE A 201 -9.39 24.73 -0.71
CA ILE A 201 -10.21 25.40 -1.73
C ILE A 201 -9.46 25.50 -3.07
N ARG A 202 -8.16 25.79 -3.08
CA ARG A 202 -7.35 25.77 -4.31
C ARG A 202 -7.32 24.40 -4.98
N VAL A 203 -7.25 23.31 -4.21
CA VAL A 203 -7.35 21.95 -4.76
C VAL A 203 -8.72 21.74 -5.42
N LEU A 204 -9.81 22.16 -4.77
CA LEU A 204 -11.15 22.08 -5.35
C LEU A 204 -11.30 22.95 -6.60
N ASP A 205 -10.76 24.17 -6.60
CA ASP A 205 -10.75 25.07 -7.77
C ASP A 205 -9.97 24.44 -8.94
N SER A 206 -8.81 23.82 -8.67
CA SER A 206 -8.03 23.11 -9.69
C SER A 206 -8.83 21.95 -10.29
N LEU A 207 -9.63 21.26 -9.48
CA LEU A 207 -10.50 20.18 -9.96
C LEU A 207 -11.65 20.71 -10.84
N CYS A 208 -12.27 21.83 -10.45
CA CYS A 208 -13.30 22.52 -11.23
C CYS A 208 -12.79 23.00 -12.59
N TYR A 209 -11.55 23.51 -12.63
CA TYR A 209 -10.91 23.98 -13.85
C TYR A 209 -10.96 22.94 -14.98
N TYR A 210 -10.82 21.64 -14.68
CA TYR A 210 -10.86 20.61 -15.71
C TYR A 210 -12.26 20.46 -16.32
N GLU A 211 -13.31 20.52 -15.51
CA GLU A 211 -14.68 20.50 -16.03
C GLU A 211 -15.02 21.76 -16.82
N ASP A 212 -14.54 22.93 -16.38
CA ASP A 212 -14.73 24.20 -17.10
C ASP A 212 -14.07 24.18 -18.50
N ASN A 213 -13.11 23.27 -18.73
CA ASN A 213 -12.43 23.07 -20.00
C ASN A 213 -12.88 21.79 -20.73
N ASP A 214 -14.06 21.25 -20.40
CA ASP A 214 -14.66 20.06 -21.02
C ASP A 214 -13.80 18.78 -20.94
N ILE A 215 -12.87 18.72 -19.96
CA ILE A 215 -12.03 17.56 -19.73
C ILE A 215 -12.81 16.54 -18.89
N GLN A 216 -13.11 15.39 -19.47
CA GLN A 216 -13.81 14.32 -18.78
C GLN A 216 -12.87 13.53 -17.87
N ILE A 217 -13.37 13.24 -16.67
CA ILE A 217 -12.65 12.51 -15.63
C ILE A 217 -13.25 11.11 -15.59
N PRO A 218 -12.55 10.07 -16.07
CA PRO A 218 -13.11 8.73 -16.20
C PRO A 218 -13.11 7.94 -14.88
N PHE A 219 -12.65 8.53 -13.79
CA PHE A 219 -12.49 7.90 -12.49
C PHE A 219 -13.03 8.77 -11.36
N LYS A 220 -13.19 8.18 -10.18
CA LYS A 220 -13.72 8.88 -9.02
C LYS A 220 -12.60 9.58 -8.24
N PHE A 221 -12.72 10.89 -8.07
CA PHE A 221 -11.99 11.60 -7.04
C PHE A 221 -12.65 11.42 -5.67
N THR A 222 -11.87 11.00 -4.68
CA THR A 222 -12.36 10.80 -3.31
C THR A 222 -11.46 11.49 -2.30
N PHE A 223 -12.08 12.07 -1.28
CA PHE A 223 -11.39 12.75 -0.20
C PHE A 223 -11.65 12.03 1.13
N SER A 224 -10.60 11.86 1.94
CA SER A 224 -10.76 11.67 3.38
C SER A 224 -10.50 13.00 4.05
N LEU A 225 -11.56 13.58 4.63
CA LEU A 225 -11.54 14.90 5.25
C LEU A 225 -11.81 14.77 6.76
N GLY A 226 -10.94 15.34 7.56
CA GLY A 226 -11.18 15.74 8.94
C GLY A 226 -12.31 16.76 9.06
N TYR A 227 -12.85 16.87 10.27
CA TYR A 227 -14.04 17.68 10.56
C TYR A 227 -13.92 19.14 10.11
N ASP A 228 -12.73 19.72 10.20
CA ASP A 228 -12.50 21.14 9.94
C ASP A 228 -12.59 21.49 8.44
N LEU A 229 -12.13 20.59 7.59
CA LEU A 229 -12.19 20.74 6.12
C LEU A 229 -13.50 20.21 5.55
N ARG A 230 -14.18 19.29 6.24
CA ARG A 230 -15.46 18.75 5.80
C ARG A 230 -16.52 19.84 5.62
N ALA A 231 -16.63 20.76 6.58
CA ALA A 231 -17.58 21.88 6.47
C ALA A 231 -17.25 22.80 5.27
N SER A 232 -15.96 22.99 4.99
CA SER A 232 -15.51 23.80 3.85
C SER A 232 -15.78 23.09 2.52
N TYR A 233 -15.61 21.77 2.46
CA TYR A 233 -16.00 20.95 1.31
C TYR A 233 -17.50 21.03 1.06
N ASP A 234 -18.32 20.78 2.09
CA ASP A 234 -19.78 20.80 1.95
C ASP A 234 -20.27 22.21 1.52
N GLU A 235 -19.70 23.28 2.09
CA GLU A 235 -19.95 24.67 1.65
C GLU A 235 -19.57 24.89 0.18
N TYR A 236 -18.36 24.48 -0.21
CA TYR A 236 -17.87 24.64 -1.58
C TYR A 236 -18.73 23.87 -2.59
N VAL A 237 -19.03 22.59 -2.34
CA VAL A 237 -19.86 21.77 -3.23
C VAL A 237 -21.28 22.32 -3.31
N SER A 238 -21.86 22.79 -2.20
CA SER A 238 -23.21 23.39 -2.20
C SER A 238 -23.29 24.69 -3.02
N THR A 239 -22.19 25.42 -3.15
CA THR A 239 -22.09 26.66 -3.92
C THR A 239 -21.70 26.42 -5.38
N HIS A 240 -21.22 25.21 -5.71
CA HIS A 240 -20.86 24.81 -7.07
C HIS A 240 -21.56 23.50 -7.53
N PRO A 241 -22.91 23.44 -7.49
CA PRO A 241 -23.67 22.21 -7.78
C PRO A 241 -23.61 21.75 -9.24
N GLN A 242 -23.03 22.58 -10.13
CA GLN A 242 -22.88 22.26 -11.55
C GLN A 242 -21.75 21.25 -11.83
N TYR A 243 -20.76 21.15 -10.95
CA TYR A 243 -19.60 20.29 -11.19
C TYR A 243 -19.90 18.84 -10.83
N ARG A 244 -19.57 17.92 -11.73
CA ARG A 244 -19.85 16.48 -11.61
C ARG A 244 -18.76 15.74 -10.83
N ILE A 245 -17.58 16.32 -10.72
CA ILE A 245 -16.41 15.77 -10.07
C ILE A 245 -16.62 15.61 -8.57
N PHE A 246 -17.52 16.42 -8.00
CA PHE A 246 -17.97 16.27 -6.63
C PHE A 246 -19.19 15.34 -6.61
N PRO A 247 -19.07 14.11 -6.10
CA PRO A 247 -20.23 13.23 -5.98
C PRO A 247 -21.27 13.87 -5.05
N GLN A 248 -22.52 13.87 -5.50
CA GLN A 248 -23.69 14.29 -4.70
C GLN A 248 -24.02 13.26 -3.61
#